data_AF-F0JG23-F1
#
_entry.id   AF-F0JG23-F1
#
_cell.length_a   1.000
_cell.length_b   1.000
_cell.length_c   1.000
_cell.angle_alpha   90.00
_cell.angle_beta   90.00
_cell.angle_gamma   90.00
#
_symmetry.space_group_name_H-M   'P 1'
#
loop_
_entity.id
_entity.type
_entity.pdbx_description
1 polymer ?
#
loop_
_entity_poly.entity_id
_entity_poly.type
_entity_poly.pdbx_seq_one_letter_code
_entity_poly.pdbx_strand_id
1 'polypeptide(L)'
;MTGKKVLSVAEIARELDLPESTVHYWKNRFAQHLPSVGRGRQKRFKPEAVEIFSTISRLLKEGHTARDVMEQLSQDYPLQADAVPVAASAAAPVQAAGSMDQVMGMAAAIGLEIARSVGEGIRSVLDAGNADGPDVSEVRRGLEEAASRIGVAVEATEALRAENRELKEKLAVMEAEMIRLRKDRREMEKYLLDKIKSVST
;
A
#
# COMPACT_ATOMS: atom_id res chain seq x y z
N MET A 1 -36.63 2.28 13.79
CA MET A 1 -36.30 1.25 12.80
C MET A 1 -35.02 1.65 12.07
N THR A 2 -33.84 1.32 12.61
CA THR A 2 -32.54 1.57 11.96
C THR A 2 -32.12 0.29 11.26
N GLY A 3 -32.44 0.19 9.96
CA GLY A 3 -31.99 -0.91 9.13
C GLY A 3 -30.46 -1.00 9.21
N LYS A 4 -29.95 -2.18 9.58
CA LYS A 4 -28.51 -2.47 9.72
C LYS A 4 -27.80 -2.22 8.38
N LYS A 5 -27.42 -0.96 8.11
CA LYS A 5 -26.56 -0.60 6.98
C LYS A 5 -25.18 -1.14 7.29
N VAL A 6 -24.71 -2.04 6.43
CA VAL A 6 -23.37 -2.61 6.49
C VAL A 6 -22.48 -1.82 5.54
N LEU A 7 -21.49 -1.09 6.09
CA LEU A 7 -20.64 -0.16 5.35
C LEU A 7 -19.44 -0.87 4.70
N SER A 8 -19.09 -0.43 3.50
CA SER A 8 -17.84 -0.78 2.81
C SER A 8 -16.65 0.01 3.39
N VAL A 9 -15.44 -0.51 3.22
CA VAL A 9 -14.18 0.19 3.59
C VAL A 9 -14.13 1.59 2.94
N ALA A 10 -14.55 1.71 1.69
CA ALA A 10 -14.61 2.98 0.96
C ALA A 10 -15.63 3.96 1.57
N GLU A 11 -16.75 3.47 2.10
CA GLU A 11 -17.76 4.33 2.74
C GLU A 11 -17.25 4.84 4.10
N ILE A 12 -16.58 3.99 4.87
CA ILE A 12 -15.94 4.35 6.14
C ILE A 12 -14.82 5.36 5.93
N ALA A 13 -14.00 5.18 4.88
CA ALA A 13 -12.95 6.11 4.52
C ALA A 13 -13.50 7.51 4.21
N ARG A 14 -14.63 7.59 3.48
CA ARG A 14 -15.30 8.85 3.18
C ARG A 14 -15.95 9.50 4.39
N GLU A 15 -16.49 8.71 5.31
CA GLU A 15 -17.18 9.20 6.52
C GLU A 15 -16.18 9.75 7.56
N LEU A 16 -15.00 9.14 7.67
CA LEU A 16 -13.93 9.57 8.58
C LEU A 16 -12.94 10.56 7.96
N ASP A 17 -13.10 10.90 6.68
CA ASP A 17 -12.18 11.72 5.88
C ASP A 17 -10.72 11.20 5.95
N LEU A 18 -10.56 9.89 5.75
CA LEU A 18 -9.29 9.18 5.83
C LEU A 18 -8.93 8.52 4.50
N PRO A 19 -7.63 8.42 4.14
CA PRO A 19 -7.20 7.67 2.97
C PRO A 19 -7.64 6.20 3.03
N GLU A 20 -8.12 5.67 1.91
CA GLU A 20 -8.62 4.29 1.83
C GLU A 20 -7.55 3.26 2.19
N SER A 21 -6.28 3.53 1.86
CA SER A 21 -5.12 2.72 2.23
C SER A 21 -4.93 2.60 3.75
N THR A 22 -5.14 3.70 4.50
CA THR A 22 -5.06 3.74 5.96
C THR A 22 -6.14 2.88 6.59
N VAL A 23 -7.38 3.00 6.10
CA VAL A 23 -8.51 2.19 6.59
C VAL A 23 -8.32 0.71 6.24
N HIS A 24 -7.79 0.39 5.06
CA HIS A 24 -7.40 -0.97 4.68
C HIS A 24 -6.33 -1.56 5.60
N TYR A 25 -5.31 -0.77 5.95
CA TYR A 25 -4.28 -1.17 6.89
C TYR A 25 -4.86 -1.47 8.27
N TRP A 26 -5.70 -0.58 8.80
CA TRP A 26 -6.36 -0.78 10.10
C TRP A 26 -7.32 -1.97 10.09
N LYS A 27 -8.08 -2.17 9.01
CA LYS A 27 -8.94 -3.34 8.82
C LYS A 27 -8.19 -4.65 9.02
N ASN A 28 -7.00 -4.77 8.42
CA ASN A 28 -6.21 -6.00 8.51
C ASN A 28 -5.54 -6.13 9.88
N ARG A 29 -5.05 -5.01 10.44
CA ARG A 29 -4.31 -4.99 11.71
C ARG A 29 -5.20 -5.23 12.93
N PHE A 30 -6.44 -4.76 12.91
CA PHE A 30 -7.40 -4.81 14.02
C PHE A 30 -8.61 -5.70 13.71
N ALA A 31 -8.48 -6.62 12.75
CA ALA A 31 -9.57 -7.49 12.28
C ALA A 31 -10.28 -8.27 13.40
N GLN A 32 -9.59 -8.54 14.51
CA GLN A 32 -10.10 -9.28 15.67
C GLN A 32 -11.09 -8.49 16.55
N HIS A 33 -11.10 -7.15 16.45
CA HIS A 33 -11.96 -6.26 17.23
C HIS A 33 -13.03 -5.56 16.38
N LEU A 34 -13.02 -5.75 15.06
CA LEU A 34 -13.88 -5.03 14.13
C LEU A 34 -15.19 -5.79 13.84
N PRO A 35 -16.37 -5.27 14.24
CA PRO A 35 -17.67 -5.85 13.91
C PRO A 35 -17.89 -5.87 12.41
N SER A 36 -17.72 -7.05 11.82
CA SER A 36 -17.93 -7.29 10.39
C SER A 36 -19.00 -8.34 10.15
N VAL A 37 -19.70 -8.20 9.03
CA VAL A 37 -20.71 -9.11 8.51
C VAL A 37 -20.24 -9.54 7.12
N GLY A 38 -20.15 -10.85 6.91
CA GLY A 38 -19.73 -11.45 5.64
C GLY A 38 -18.43 -12.25 5.73
N ARG A 39 -18.24 -13.18 4.78
CA ARG A 39 -17.09 -14.09 4.71
C ARG A 39 -16.19 -13.73 3.52
N GLY A 40 -14.87 -13.76 3.70
CA GLY A 40 -13.90 -13.60 2.61
C GLY A 40 -13.76 -12.17 2.06
N ARG A 41 -13.83 -12.00 0.74
CA ARG A 41 -13.59 -10.73 0.01
C ARG A 41 -14.68 -9.67 0.19
N GLN A 42 -15.86 -10.04 0.70
CA GLN A 42 -16.98 -9.12 0.94
C GLN A 42 -17.24 -8.91 2.44
N LYS A 43 -16.18 -8.65 3.22
CA LYS A 43 -16.36 -8.16 4.60
C LYS A 43 -16.96 -6.77 4.56
N ARG A 44 -18.21 -6.64 4.99
CA ARG A 44 -18.86 -5.36 5.26
C ARG A 44 -18.82 -5.11 6.75
N PHE A 45 -18.69 -3.87 7.18
CA PHE A 45 -18.61 -3.54 8.59
C PHE A 45 -19.95 -3.05 9.10
N LYS A 46 -20.27 -3.35 10.35
CA LYS A 46 -21.44 -2.77 10.99
C LYS A 46 -21.15 -1.29 11.36
N PRO A 47 -22.17 -0.45 11.60
CA PRO A 47 -21.95 0.94 11.99
C PRO A 47 -21.07 1.09 13.25
N GLU A 48 -21.11 0.12 14.17
CA GLU A 48 -20.26 0.11 15.38
C GLU A 48 -18.76 0.05 15.02
N ALA A 49 -18.39 -0.44 13.84
CA ALA A 49 -16.99 -0.45 13.40
C ALA A 49 -16.47 0.96 13.07
N VAL A 50 -17.35 1.88 12.67
CA VAL A 50 -16.98 3.28 12.39
C VAL A 50 -16.49 3.96 13.67
N GLU A 51 -17.15 3.70 14.80
CA GLU A 51 -16.75 4.19 16.12
C GLU A 51 -15.38 3.64 16.54
N ILE A 52 -15.12 2.36 16.24
CA ILE A 52 -13.82 1.72 16.47
C ILE A 52 -12.73 2.35 15.60
N PHE A 53 -12.98 2.57 14.31
CA PHE A 53 -12.03 3.25 13.42
C PHE A 53 -11.76 4.70 13.83
N SER A 54 -12.78 5.41 14.31
CA SER A 54 -12.62 6.75 14.91
C SER A 54 -11.73 6.72 16.16
N THR A 55 -11.95 5.73 17.03
CA THR A 55 -11.14 5.53 18.24
C THR A 55 -9.69 5.20 17.89
N ILE A 56 -9.46 4.29 16.93
CA ILE A 56 -8.12 3.98 16.40
C ILE A 56 -7.46 5.24 15.86
N SER A 57 -8.18 6.04 15.07
CA SER A 57 -7.65 7.30 14.54
C SER A 57 -7.25 8.27 15.65
N ARG A 58 -8.05 8.39 16.71
CA ARG A 58 -7.76 9.28 17.83
C ARG A 58 -6.51 8.83 18.59
N LEU A 59 -6.43 7.55 18.94
CA LEU A 59 -5.30 7.00 19.69
C LEU A 59 -3.98 7.08 18.91
N LEU A 60 -4.02 6.81 17.60
CA LEU A 60 -2.83 6.96 16.76
C LEU A 60 -2.39 8.43 16.62
N LYS A 61 -3.33 9.39 16.60
CA LYS A 61 -3.02 10.84 16.63
C LYS A 61 -2.44 11.27 17.98
N GLU A 62 -2.90 10.67 19.08
CA GLU A 62 -2.37 10.89 20.44
C GLU A 62 -0.97 10.27 20.65
N GLY A 63 -0.46 9.53 19.65
CA GLY A 63 0.90 8.98 19.65
C GLY A 63 1.02 7.58 20.22
N HIS A 64 -0.09 6.89 20.47
CA HIS A 64 -0.10 5.50 20.91
C HIS A 64 0.44 4.56 19.83
N THR A 65 1.13 3.50 20.25
CA THR A 65 1.60 2.49 19.30
C THR A 65 0.45 1.56 18.90
N ALA A 66 0.58 0.87 17.77
CA ALA A 66 -0.43 -0.11 17.33
C ALA A 66 -0.66 -1.24 18.35
N ARG A 67 0.31 -1.49 19.25
CA ARG A 67 0.17 -2.45 20.36
C ARG A 67 -0.73 -1.88 21.47
N ASP A 68 -0.48 -0.63 21.87
CA ASP A 68 -1.29 0.04 22.91
C ASP A 68 -2.74 0.21 22.44
N VAL A 69 -2.93 0.54 21.16
CA VAL A 69 -4.27 0.61 20.54
C VAL A 69 -4.95 -0.76 20.56
N MET A 70 -4.23 -1.85 20.29
CA MET A 70 -4.79 -3.20 20.34
C MET A 70 -5.17 -3.62 21.77
N GLU A 71 -4.35 -3.25 22.75
CA GLU A 71 -4.63 -3.50 24.17
C GLU A 71 -5.86 -2.72 24.64
N GLN A 72 -5.97 -1.45 24.26
CA GLN A 72 -7.13 -0.63 24.60
C GLN A 72 -8.41 -1.11 23.92
N LEU A 73 -8.34 -1.49 22.64
CA LEU A 73 -9.46 -2.11 21.92
C LEU A 73 -9.88 -3.44 22.55
N SER A 74 -8.96 -4.19 23.15
CA SER A 74 -9.28 -5.45 23.84
C SER A 74 -10.03 -5.26 25.15
N GLN A 75 -9.90 -4.09 25.79
CA GLN A 75 -10.64 -3.73 27.00
C GLN A 75 -12.03 -3.18 26.66
N ASP A 76 -12.12 -2.35 25.63
CA ASP A 76 -13.36 -1.66 25.25
C ASP A 76 -14.30 -2.51 24.37
N TYR A 77 -13.75 -3.45 23.58
CA TYR A 77 -14.51 -4.25 22.62
C TYR A 77 -14.16 -5.75 22.74
N PRO A 78 -15.05 -6.59 23.32
CA PRO A 78 -14.79 -8.03 23.44
C PRO A 78 -14.64 -8.71 22.07
N LEU A 79 -13.69 -9.66 22.00
CA LEU A 79 -13.33 -10.40 20.80
C LEU A 79 -14.56 -11.02 20.12
N GLN A 80 -14.71 -10.82 18.82
CA GLN A 80 -15.76 -11.47 18.04
C GLN A 80 -15.41 -12.93 17.76
N ALA A 81 -16.23 -13.83 18.31
CA ALA A 81 -16.08 -15.29 18.18
C ALA A 81 -16.20 -15.83 16.74
N ASP A 82 -16.67 -15.03 15.78
CA ASP A 82 -16.72 -15.40 14.35
C ASP A 82 -15.42 -15.09 13.57
N ALA A 83 -14.42 -14.50 14.23
CA ALA A 83 -13.09 -14.35 13.66
C ALA A 83 -12.33 -15.69 13.78
N VAL A 84 -12.69 -16.68 12.96
CA VAL A 84 -11.83 -17.84 12.75
C VAL A 84 -10.48 -17.32 12.26
N PRO A 85 -9.39 -17.57 13.00
CA PRO A 85 -8.08 -17.20 12.52
C PRO A 85 -7.79 -18.11 11.33
N VAL A 86 -7.74 -17.55 10.12
CA VAL A 86 -6.76 -18.08 9.18
C VAL A 86 -5.44 -17.73 9.84
N ALA A 87 -4.81 -18.74 10.44
CA ALA A 87 -3.47 -18.65 10.99
C ALA A 87 -2.54 -18.21 9.85
N ALA A 88 -2.42 -16.90 9.67
CA ALA A 88 -1.34 -16.30 8.92
C ALA A 88 -0.15 -16.35 9.85
N SER A 89 0.70 -17.34 9.57
CA SER A 89 2.03 -17.53 10.11
C SER A 89 2.67 -16.23 10.60
N ALA A 90 3.22 -16.29 11.80
CA ALA A 90 4.16 -15.32 12.31
C ALA A 90 5.20 -14.95 11.25
N ALA A 91 5.49 -13.65 11.18
CA ALA A 91 6.67 -13.05 10.58
C ALA A 91 7.12 -13.60 9.21
N ALA A 92 6.60 -13.00 8.14
CA ALA A 92 7.38 -12.83 6.92
C ALA A 92 7.38 -11.33 6.56
N PRO A 93 8.54 -10.71 6.32
CA PRO A 93 8.60 -9.32 5.91
C PRO A 93 7.97 -9.21 4.52
N VAL A 94 7.14 -8.17 4.32
CA VAL A 94 6.91 -7.48 3.02
C VAL A 94 7.17 -8.32 1.75
N GLN A 95 6.35 -9.35 1.50
CA GLN A 95 6.36 -10.05 0.20
C GLN A 95 5.54 -9.32 -0.88
N ALA A 96 4.89 -8.20 -0.55
CA ALA A 96 4.23 -7.36 -1.55
C ALA A 96 5.27 -6.70 -2.50
N ALA A 97 6.45 -6.32 -1.98
CA ALA A 97 7.53 -5.77 -2.80
C ALA A 97 8.15 -6.84 -3.72
N GLY A 98 8.37 -8.06 -3.22
CA GLY A 98 8.85 -9.18 -4.03
C GLY A 98 7.86 -9.64 -5.10
N SER A 99 6.54 -9.59 -4.82
CA SER A 99 5.51 -9.94 -5.79
C SER A 99 5.42 -8.93 -6.93
N MET A 100 5.59 -7.63 -6.67
CA MET A 100 5.49 -6.61 -7.70
C MET A 100 6.75 -6.54 -8.56
N ASP A 101 7.92 -6.79 -7.98
CA ASP A 101 9.19 -6.85 -8.73
C ASP A 101 9.25 -8.10 -9.63
N GLN A 102 8.75 -9.24 -9.14
CA GLN A 102 8.59 -10.46 -9.96
C GLN A 102 7.54 -10.30 -11.05
N VAL A 103 6.40 -9.66 -10.76
CA VAL A 103 5.35 -9.36 -11.75
C VAL A 103 5.87 -8.37 -12.80
N MET A 104 6.64 -7.36 -12.40
CA MET A 104 7.28 -6.41 -13.31
C MET A 104 8.34 -7.08 -14.18
N GLY A 105 9.17 -7.95 -13.60
CA GLY A 105 10.16 -8.74 -14.34
C GLY A 105 9.51 -9.68 -15.36
N MET A 106 8.40 -10.31 -14.99
CA MET A 106 7.62 -11.15 -15.90
C MET A 106 6.94 -10.32 -17.01
N ALA A 107 6.37 -9.15 -16.68
CA ALA A 107 5.79 -8.24 -17.65
C ALA A 107 6.85 -7.70 -18.64
N ALA A 108 8.06 -7.40 -18.16
CA ALA A 108 9.18 -6.98 -18.99
C ALA A 108 9.64 -8.09 -19.95
N ALA A 109 9.73 -9.34 -19.46
CA ALA A 109 10.09 -10.49 -20.29
C ALA A 109 9.05 -10.75 -21.38
N ILE A 110 7.76 -10.69 -21.05
CA ILE A 110 6.66 -10.82 -22.02
C ILE A 110 6.70 -9.67 -23.04
N GLY A 111 6.91 -8.44 -22.58
CA GLY A 111 7.02 -7.28 -23.45
C GLY A 111 8.17 -7.40 -24.45
N LEU A 112 9.33 -7.93 -24.01
CA LEU A 112 10.49 -8.15 -24.88
C LEU A 112 10.21 -9.23 -25.94
N GLU A 113 9.52 -10.29 -25.58
CA GLU A 113 9.17 -11.37 -26.51
C GLU A 113 8.14 -10.92 -27.56
N ILE A 114 7.16 -10.11 -27.15
CA ILE A 114 6.20 -9.48 -28.08
C ILE A 114 6.94 -8.53 -29.02
N ALA A 115 7.82 -7.68 -28.51
CA ALA A 115 8.61 -6.77 -29.34
C ALA A 115 9.49 -7.51 -30.35
N ARG A 116 10.11 -8.63 -29.95
CA ARG A 116 10.88 -9.49 -30.86
C ARG A 116 9.99 -10.10 -31.94
N SER A 117 8.89 -10.75 -31.55
CA SER A 117 7.96 -11.42 -32.47
C SER A 117 7.35 -10.44 -33.49
N VAL A 118 6.97 -9.24 -33.03
CA VAL A 118 6.47 -8.17 -33.91
C VAL A 118 7.58 -7.66 -34.83
N GLY A 119 8.80 -7.45 -34.33
CA GLY A 119 9.94 -7.01 -35.13
C GLY A 119 10.35 -8.02 -36.22
N GLU A 120 10.28 -9.32 -35.92
CA GLU A 120 10.53 -10.40 -36.89
C GLU A 120 9.41 -10.48 -37.94
N GLY A 121 8.16 -10.38 -37.53
CA GLY A 121 7.01 -10.35 -38.45
C GLY A 121 7.05 -9.17 -39.41
N ILE A 122 7.37 -7.96 -38.92
CA ILE A 122 7.54 -6.76 -39.76
C ILE A 122 8.70 -6.96 -40.75
N ARG A 123 9.85 -7.48 -40.28
CA ARG A 123 11.02 -7.72 -41.14
C ARG A 123 10.73 -8.74 -42.23
N SER A 124 10.00 -9.82 -41.92
CA SER A 124 9.57 -10.82 -42.89
C SER A 124 8.64 -10.26 -43.97
N VAL A 125 7.76 -9.31 -43.63
CA VAL A 125 6.88 -8.66 -44.61
C VAL A 125 7.66 -7.66 -45.48
N LEU A 126 8.64 -6.97 -44.91
CA LEU A 126 9.52 -6.06 -45.63
C LEU A 126 10.46 -6.79 -46.60
N ASP A 127 11.02 -7.93 -46.21
CA ASP A 127 11.92 -8.75 -47.04
C ASP A 127 11.17 -9.51 -48.16
N ALA A 128 9.85 -9.72 -48.02
CA ALA A 128 9.01 -10.42 -49.01
C ALA A 128 8.72 -9.63 -50.31
N GLY A 129 9.33 -8.45 -50.50
CA GLY A 129 9.55 -7.90 -51.85
C GLY A 129 8.56 -6.86 -52.37
N ASN A 130 8.05 -5.94 -51.54
CA ASN A 130 7.33 -4.74 -52.01
C ASN A 130 7.83 -3.46 -51.32
N ALA A 131 9.14 -3.23 -51.35
CA ALA A 131 9.81 -2.12 -50.65
C ALA A 131 9.39 -0.70 -51.12
N ASP A 132 8.64 -0.57 -52.23
CA ASP A 132 8.20 0.71 -52.83
C ASP A 132 6.66 0.90 -52.84
N GLY A 133 5.91 0.13 -52.07
CA GLY A 133 4.46 0.35 -51.91
C GLY A 133 4.14 1.52 -50.96
N PRO A 134 3.12 2.36 -51.23
CA PRO A 134 2.67 3.43 -50.31
C PRO A 134 2.29 2.91 -48.92
N ASP A 135 1.94 1.62 -48.81
CA ASP A 135 1.61 0.93 -47.55
C ASP A 135 2.85 0.73 -46.65
N VAL A 136 4.03 0.48 -47.23
CA VAL A 136 5.27 0.25 -46.46
C VAL A 136 5.81 1.55 -45.86
N SER A 137 5.69 2.67 -46.57
CA SER A 137 6.10 3.98 -46.07
C SER A 137 5.16 4.48 -44.96
N GLU A 138 3.85 4.19 -45.05
CA GLU A 138 2.89 4.48 -43.98
C GLU A 138 3.16 3.65 -42.72
N VAL A 139 3.44 2.35 -42.86
CA VAL A 139 3.83 1.48 -41.75
C VAL A 139 5.13 1.96 -41.09
N ARG A 140 6.14 2.37 -41.89
CA ARG A 140 7.39 2.93 -41.38
C ARG A 140 7.15 4.19 -40.55
N ARG A 141 6.34 5.12 -41.05
CA ARG A 141 5.97 6.36 -40.34
C ARG A 141 5.22 6.05 -39.05
N GLY A 142 4.25 5.14 -39.07
CA GLY A 142 3.51 4.73 -37.88
C GLY A 142 4.40 4.10 -36.81
N LEU A 143 5.42 3.33 -37.22
CA LEU A 143 6.41 2.76 -36.31
C LEU A 143 7.30 3.85 -35.68
N GLU A 144 7.71 4.83 -36.46
CA GLU A 144 8.52 5.96 -35.99
C GLU A 144 7.75 6.84 -34.99
N GLU A 145 6.47 7.12 -35.27
CA GLU A 145 5.57 7.79 -34.33
C GLU A 145 5.36 6.99 -33.05
N ALA A 146 5.16 5.67 -33.15
CA ALA A 146 5.04 4.79 -31.99
C ALA A 146 6.32 4.77 -31.15
N ALA A 147 7.49 4.70 -31.79
CA ALA A 147 8.79 4.75 -31.11
C ALA A 147 8.97 6.09 -30.37
N SER A 148 8.58 7.21 -30.99
CA SER A 148 8.62 8.53 -30.35
C SER A 148 7.71 8.60 -29.11
N ARG A 149 6.46 8.10 -29.21
CA ARG A 149 5.52 8.06 -28.07
C ARG A 149 6.04 7.17 -26.94
N ILE A 150 6.63 6.02 -27.28
CA ILE A 150 7.25 5.12 -26.29
C ILE A 150 8.41 5.83 -25.60
N GLY A 151 9.27 6.53 -26.34
CA GLY A 151 10.38 7.31 -25.78
C GLY A 151 9.92 8.31 -24.72
N VAL A 152 8.90 9.12 -25.05
CA VAL A 152 8.30 10.09 -24.10
C VAL A 152 7.72 9.39 -22.86
N ALA A 153 7.05 8.25 -23.05
CA ALA A 153 6.52 7.48 -21.92
C ALA A 153 7.63 6.91 -21.03
N VAL A 154 8.72 6.41 -21.62
CA VAL A 154 9.89 5.92 -20.87
C VAL A 154 10.49 7.04 -20.04
N GLU A 155 10.74 8.21 -20.63
CA GLU A 155 11.28 9.38 -19.92
C GLU A 155 10.39 9.78 -18.72
N ALA A 156 9.07 9.83 -18.91
CA ALA A 156 8.13 10.11 -17.82
C ALA A 156 8.20 9.05 -16.71
N THR A 157 8.33 7.76 -17.06
CA THR A 157 8.47 6.70 -16.06
C THR A 157 9.79 6.79 -15.29
N GLU A 158 10.88 7.16 -15.95
CA GLU A 158 12.18 7.35 -15.29
C GLU A 158 12.16 8.55 -14.36
N ALA A 159 11.53 9.66 -14.76
CA ALA A 159 11.33 10.82 -13.88
C ALA A 159 10.54 10.45 -12.62
N LEU A 160 9.42 9.73 -12.77
CA LEU A 160 8.63 9.23 -11.63
C LEU A 160 9.43 8.28 -10.75
N ARG A 161 10.26 7.40 -11.33
CA ARG A 161 11.13 6.50 -10.56
C ARG A 161 12.19 7.28 -9.76
N ALA A 162 12.73 8.36 -10.32
CA ALA A 162 13.67 9.23 -9.63
C ALA A 162 13.00 9.95 -8.45
N GLU A 163 11.83 10.55 -8.65
CA GLU A 163 11.06 11.20 -7.58
C GLU A 163 10.69 10.22 -6.47
N ASN A 164 10.24 9.01 -6.83
CA ASN A 164 9.96 7.96 -5.85
C ASN A 164 11.20 7.56 -5.03
N ARG A 165 12.39 7.62 -5.62
CA ARG A 165 13.64 7.35 -4.90
C ARG A 165 13.95 8.44 -3.88
N GLU A 166 13.82 9.70 -4.28
CA GLU A 166 14.01 10.85 -3.39
C GLU A 166 13.01 10.85 -2.23
N LEU A 167 11.73 10.53 -2.51
CA LEU A 167 10.71 10.40 -1.47
C LEU A 167 11.04 9.26 -0.49
N LYS A 168 11.54 8.12 -0.98
CA LYS A 168 11.97 7.01 -0.12
C LYS A 168 13.14 7.41 0.79
N GLU A 169 14.11 8.17 0.28
CA GLU A 169 15.22 8.68 1.08
C GLU A 169 14.73 9.65 2.17
N LYS A 170 13.86 10.60 1.81
CA LYS A 170 13.23 11.53 2.77
C LYS A 170 12.47 10.79 3.87
N LEU A 171 11.69 9.78 3.48
CA LEU A 171 10.96 8.95 4.45
C LEU A 171 11.92 8.20 5.39
N ALA A 172 13.00 7.62 4.87
CA ALA A 172 13.99 6.92 5.70
C ALA A 172 14.64 7.85 6.74
N VAL A 173 14.95 9.09 6.35
CA VAL A 173 15.48 10.11 7.28
C VAL A 173 14.45 10.46 8.36
N MET A 174 13.21 10.75 7.97
CA MET A 174 12.13 11.05 8.92
C MET A 174 11.87 9.89 9.87
N GLU A 175 11.90 8.65 9.39
CA GLU A 175 11.76 7.45 10.24
C GLU A 175 12.90 7.35 11.26
N ALA A 176 14.14 7.61 10.85
CA ALA A 176 15.29 7.62 11.75
C ALA A 176 15.17 8.72 12.84
N GLU A 177 14.74 9.92 12.46
CA GLU A 177 14.48 11.02 13.40
C GLU A 177 13.36 10.68 14.39
N MET A 178 12.26 10.10 13.91
CA MET A 178 11.15 9.65 14.75
C MET A 178 11.60 8.58 15.76
N ILE A 179 12.46 7.65 15.34
CA ILE A 179 13.05 6.64 16.24
C ILE A 179 13.91 7.31 17.31
N ARG A 180 14.73 8.29 16.91
CA ARG A 180 15.59 9.05 17.83
C ARG A 180 14.76 9.81 18.86
N LEU A 181 13.77 10.59 18.43
CA LEU A 181 12.90 11.35 19.34
C LEU A 181 12.16 10.44 20.34
N ARG A 182 11.69 9.26 19.89
CA ARG A 182 11.08 8.26 20.78
C ARG A 182 12.08 7.67 21.78
N LYS A 183 13.36 7.55 21.42
CA LYS A 183 14.41 7.12 22.34
C LYS A 183 14.71 8.21 23.37
N ASP A 184 14.94 9.44 22.93
CA ASP A 184 15.24 10.59 23.79
C ASP A 184 14.10 10.84 24.81
N ARG A 185 12.84 10.72 24.35
CA ARG A 185 11.66 10.78 25.24
C ARG A 185 11.70 9.71 26.34
N ARG A 186 12.00 8.46 26.00
CA ARG A 186 12.08 7.36 26.98
C ARG A 186 13.21 7.57 27.99
N GLU A 187 14.34 8.08 27.54
CA GLU A 187 15.47 8.41 28.41
C GLU A 187 15.12 9.56 29.37
N MET A 188 14.44 10.59 28.88
CA MET A 188 13.96 11.70 29.70
C MET A 188 12.91 11.26 30.73
N GLU A 189 11.92 10.46 30.33
CA GLU A 189 10.93 9.89 31.24
C GLU A 189 11.59 9.04 32.34
N LYS A 190 12.57 8.20 31.97
CA LYS A 190 13.34 7.42 32.94
C LYS A 190 14.12 8.32 33.91
N TYR A 191 14.81 9.34 33.40
CA TYR A 191 15.55 10.29 34.22
C TYR A 191 14.64 11.00 35.23
N LEU A 192 13.47 11.47 34.78
CA LEU A 192 12.49 12.14 35.64
C LEU A 192 11.94 11.19 36.71
N LEU A 193 11.61 9.95 36.35
CA LEU A 193 11.14 8.94 37.31
C LEU A 193 12.21 8.61 38.36
N ASP A 194 13.46 8.44 37.96
CA ASP A 194 14.56 8.16 38.89
C ASP A 194 14.82 9.37 39.82
N LYS A 195 14.72 10.60 39.31
CA LYS A 195 14.83 11.83 40.10
C LYS A 195 13.70 11.93 41.15
N ILE A 196 12.46 11.67 40.75
CA ILE A 196 11.30 11.67 41.66
C ILE A 196 11.48 10.63 42.76
N LYS A 197 11.90 9.41 42.42
CA LYS A 197 12.19 8.36 43.42
C LYS A 197 13.26 8.80 44.41
N SER A 198 14.36 9.41 43.93
CA SER A 198 15.44 9.88 44.81
C SER A 198 15.06 11.02 45.77
N VAL A 199 14.04 11.81 45.44
CA VAL A 199 13.56 12.92 46.28
C VAL A 199 12.44 12.48 47.21
N SER A 200 11.71 11.42 46.84
CA SER A 200 10.59 10.87 47.60
C SER A 200 11.00 9.78 48.60
N THR A 201 12.30 9.50 48.74
CA THR A 201 12.88 8.57 49.75
C THR A 201 13.72 9.37 50.73
#